data_AF-A0AA86J2U0-F1
#
_entry.id   AF-A0AA86J2U0-F1
#
_cell.length_a   1.000
_cell.length_b   1.000
_cell.length_c   1.000
_cell.angle_alpha   90.00
_cell.angle_beta   90.00
_cell.angle_gamma   90.00
#
_symmetry.space_group_name_H-M   'P 1'
#
loop_
_entity.id
_entity.type
_entity.pdbx_description
1 polymer ?
#
loop_
_entity_poly.entity_id
_entity_poly.type
_entity_poly.pdbx_seq_one_letter_code
_entity_poly.pdbx_strand_id
1 'polypeptide(L)'
;MDLIGLQVPLTLQAAQVQGMYFAVGTVPLQGNLEGQGIALRDALALAVANNIAAEKPELVSIQWLGKPVQEMSLSGKLPDGSVAFAHARFFEHQGTLYEVLLMGPGQRPAPEVLTSWLGGFSLLGM
;
A
#
# COMPACT_ATOMS: atom_id res chain seq x y z
N MET A 1 -1.13 3.66 -15.08
CA MET A 1 -0.82 4.93 -14.39
C MET A 1 0.59 5.34 -14.74
N ASP A 2 0.89 6.62 -14.86
CA ASP A 2 2.28 7.09 -14.91
C ASP A 2 2.80 7.20 -13.47
N LEU A 3 3.78 6.39 -13.13
CA LEU A 3 4.54 6.47 -11.89
C LEU A 3 5.99 6.67 -12.31
N ILE A 4 6.65 7.72 -11.79
CA ILE A 4 8.07 7.99 -12.03
C ILE A 4 8.49 8.01 -13.52
N GLY A 5 7.59 8.40 -14.43
CA GLY A 5 7.85 8.41 -15.87
C GLY A 5 7.74 7.04 -16.54
N LEU A 6 7.24 6.03 -15.81
CA LEU A 6 6.99 4.67 -16.30
C LEU A 6 5.50 4.42 -16.41
N GLN A 7 5.09 3.80 -17.52
CA GLN A 7 3.72 3.35 -17.69
C GLN A 7 3.52 2.03 -16.92
N VAL A 8 2.83 2.13 -15.78
CA VAL A 8 2.61 1.01 -14.87
C VAL A 8 1.21 0.42 -15.07
N PRO A 9 1.09 -0.89 -15.41
CA PRO A 9 -0.17 -1.61 -15.39
C PRO A 9 -0.52 -1.96 -13.93
N LEU A 10 -1.01 -0.97 -13.20
CA LEU A 10 -1.50 -1.14 -11.83
C LEU A 10 -2.90 -1.76 -11.87
N THR A 11 -3.05 -2.95 -11.29
CA THR A 11 -4.37 -3.51 -10.98
C THR A 11 -4.69 -3.21 -9.54
N LEU A 12 -5.78 -2.48 -9.28
CA LEU A 12 -6.24 -2.17 -7.93
C LEU A 12 -7.62 -2.78 -7.73
N GLN A 13 -7.73 -3.67 -6.73
CA GLN A 13 -9.01 -4.19 -6.26
C GLN A 13 -9.29 -3.59 -4.90
N ALA A 14 -10.43 -2.93 -4.73
CA ALA A 14 -10.80 -2.27 -3.49
C ALA A 14 -12.22 -2.66 -3.06
N ALA A 15 -12.39 -2.87 -1.77
CA ALA A 15 -13.69 -3.00 -1.12
C ALA A 15 -13.85 -1.86 -0.10
N GLN A 16 -15.04 -1.28 -0.05
CA GLN A 16 -15.36 -0.23 0.90
C GLN A 16 -16.26 -0.78 2.01
N VAL A 17 -15.84 -0.61 3.26
CA VAL A 17 -16.62 -0.98 4.44
C VAL A 17 -16.59 0.18 5.43
N GLN A 18 -17.76 0.74 5.74
CA GLN A 18 -17.91 1.85 6.70
C GLN A 18 -16.99 3.05 6.41
N GLY A 19 -16.82 3.40 5.13
CA GLY A 19 -15.96 4.51 4.71
C GLY A 19 -14.46 4.18 4.64
N MET A 20 -14.03 3.01 5.13
CA MET A 20 -12.67 2.51 4.96
C MET A 20 -12.54 1.73 3.64
N TYR A 21 -11.41 1.90 2.97
CA TYR A 21 -11.03 1.21 1.77
C TYR A 21 -9.99 0.14 2.10
N PHE A 22 -10.33 -1.11 1.79
CA PHE A 22 -9.46 -2.26 1.85
C PHE A 22 -9.05 -2.58 0.42
N ALA A 23 -7.79 -2.36 0.08
CA ALA A 23 -7.34 -2.45 -1.29
C ALA A 23 -6.09 -3.32 -1.46
N VAL A 24 -6.01 -3.98 -2.61
CA VAL A 24 -4.85 -4.73 -3.05
C VAL A 24 -4.46 -4.23 -4.44
N GLY A 25 -3.28 -3.63 -4.51
CA GLY A 25 -2.61 -3.23 -5.73
C GLY A 25 -1.61 -4.28 -6.17
N THR A 26 -1.52 -4.55 -7.47
CA THR A 26 -0.46 -5.36 -8.06
C THR A 26 0.16 -4.70 -9.28
N VAL A 27 1.48 -4.83 -9.39
CA VAL A 27 2.27 -4.38 -10.53
C VAL A 27 3.18 -5.51 -10.99
N PRO A 28 2.93 -6.09 -12.17
CA PRO A 28 3.87 -7.03 -12.81
C PRO A 28 5.21 -6.33 -13.10
N LEU A 29 6.30 -6.88 -12.58
CA LEU A 29 7.66 -6.40 -12.77
C LEU A 29 8.31 -7.10 -13.97
N GLN A 30 7.82 -6.79 -15.16
CA GLN A 30 8.24 -7.41 -16.42
C GLN A 30 8.64 -6.36 -17.45
N GLY A 31 9.50 -6.74 -18.40
CA GLY A 31 9.98 -5.84 -19.44
C GLY A 31 10.66 -4.60 -18.84
N ASN A 32 10.20 -3.40 -19.20
CA ASN A 32 10.79 -2.14 -18.74
C ASN A 32 10.61 -1.89 -17.22
N LEU A 33 9.80 -2.70 -16.53
CA LEU A 33 9.60 -2.62 -15.08
C LEU A 33 10.45 -3.63 -14.29
N GLU A 34 11.22 -4.48 -14.99
CA GLU A 34 12.13 -5.42 -14.35
C GLU A 34 13.19 -4.68 -13.53
N GLY A 35 13.39 -5.10 -12.28
CA GLY A 35 14.30 -4.43 -11.33
C GLY A 35 13.80 -3.10 -10.75
N GLN A 36 12.62 -2.61 -11.13
CA GLN A 36 12.08 -1.32 -10.66
C GLN A 36 11.28 -1.42 -9.36
N GLY A 37 11.22 -2.57 -8.70
CA GLY A 37 10.35 -2.82 -7.55
C GLY A 37 10.50 -1.82 -6.40
N ILE A 38 11.74 -1.46 -6.04
CA ILE A 38 12.02 -0.45 -5.01
C ILE A 38 11.50 0.94 -5.42
N ALA A 39 11.83 1.39 -6.64
CA ALA A 39 11.43 2.72 -7.11
C ALA A 39 9.91 2.83 -7.24
N LEU A 40 9.26 1.77 -7.74
CA LEU A 40 7.81 1.69 -7.88
C LEU A 40 7.11 1.65 -6.51
N ARG A 41 7.64 0.89 -5.55
CA ARG A 41 7.16 0.89 -4.16
C ARG A 41 7.20 2.29 -3.56
N ASP A 42 8.33 2.98 -3.67
CA ASP A 42 8.50 4.31 -3.09
C ASP A 42 7.56 5.32 -3.75
N ALA A 43 7.34 5.19 -5.05
CA ALA A 43 6.40 6.00 -5.80
C ALA A 43 4.94 5.73 -5.42
N LEU A 44 4.55 4.46 -5.21
CA LEU A 44 3.23 4.08 -4.71
C LEU A 44 2.98 4.62 -3.29
N ALA A 45 3.96 4.45 -2.38
CA ALA A 45 3.89 5.00 -1.03
C ALA A 45 3.68 6.52 -1.05
N LEU A 46 4.41 7.24 -1.91
CA LEU A 46 4.26 8.69 -2.08
C LEU A 46 2.88 9.04 -2.66
N ALA A 47 2.37 8.28 -3.63
CA ALA A 47 1.03 8.49 -4.17
C ALA A 47 -0.06 8.34 -3.09
N VAL A 48 0.06 7.34 -2.22
CA VAL A 48 -0.84 7.16 -1.07
C VAL A 48 -0.75 8.34 -0.10
N ALA A 49 0.46 8.79 0.24
CA ALA A 49 0.64 9.97 1.10
C ALA A 49 -0.03 11.22 0.51
N ASN A 50 0.12 11.44 -0.80
CA ASN A 50 -0.49 12.57 -1.51
C ASN A 50 -2.03 12.52 -1.49
N ASN A 51 -2.63 11.32 -1.57
CA ASN A 51 -4.09 11.16 -1.51
C ASN A 51 -4.70 11.62 -0.18
N ILE A 52 -3.90 11.62 0.88
CA ILE A 52 -4.30 12.09 2.21
C ILE A 52 -3.49 13.31 2.65
N ALA A 53 -2.88 14.07 1.74
CA ALA A 53 -2.08 15.26 2.07
C ALA A 53 -1.13 15.07 3.28
N ALA A 54 -0.53 13.88 3.39
CA ALA A 54 0.38 13.54 4.47
C ALA A 54 1.81 13.98 4.13
N GLU A 55 2.67 14.01 5.15
CA GLU A 55 4.10 14.17 4.95
C GLU A 55 4.69 13.00 4.14
N LYS A 56 5.93 13.18 3.67
CA LYS A 56 6.64 12.14 2.92
C LYS A 56 6.64 10.84 3.73
N PRO A 57 6.27 9.71 3.12
CA PRO A 57 6.16 8.46 3.85
C PRO A 57 7.52 7.93 4.29
N GLU A 58 7.57 7.45 5.53
CA GLU A 58 8.64 6.59 6.02
C GLU A 58 8.22 5.13 5.87
N LEU A 59 9.03 4.36 5.15
CA LEU A 59 8.84 2.92 5.00
C LEU A 59 9.70 2.19 6.04
N VAL A 60 9.06 1.36 6.84
CA VAL A 60 9.71 0.55 7.87
C VAL A 60 9.84 -0.87 7.37
N SER A 61 11.07 -1.39 7.41
CA SER A 61 11.33 -2.79 7.09
C SER A 61 10.93 -3.68 8.27
N ILE A 62 10.04 -4.65 8.03
CA ILE A 62 9.63 -5.65 9.04
C ILE A 62 9.80 -7.07 8.50
N GLN A 63 9.80 -8.06 9.39
CA GLN A 63 9.73 -9.47 9.01
C GLN A 63 8.28 -9.96 9.01
N TRP A 64 7.82 -10.50 7.88
CA TRP A 64 6.50 -11.10 7.74
C TRP A 64 6.60 -12.40 6.95
N LEU A 65 6.10 -13.50 7.54
CA LEU A 65 6.21 -14.86 6.99
C LEU A 65 7.65 -15.24 6.60
N GLY A 66 8.63 -14.81 7.42
CA GLY A 66 10.06 -15.07 7.20
C GLY A 66 10.69 -14.29 6.05
N LYS A 67 10.01 -13.27 5.51
CA LYS A 67 10.51 -12.39 4.45
C LYS A 67 10.52 -10.93 4.90
N PRO A 68 11.52 -10.14 4.46
CA PRO A 68 11.47 -8.70 4.66
C PRO A 68 10.38 -8.09 3.79
N VAL A 69 9.52 -7.27 4.40
CA VAL A 69 8.51 -6.47 3.72
C VAL A 69 8.62 -5.02 4.19
N GLN A 70 8.05 -4.09 3.42
CA GLN A 70 8.02 -2.67 3.80
C GLN A 70 6.62 -2.30 4.24
N GLU A 71 6.51 -1.64 5.39
CA GLU A 71 5.25 -1.11 5.89
C GLU A 71 5.28 0.41 6.01
N MET A 72 4.11 0.99 5.88
CA MET A 72 3.88 2.42 5.98
C MET A 72 2.65 2.68 6.83
N SER A 73 2.71 3.67 7.70
CA SER A 73 1.58 4.12 8.53
C SER A 73 1.54 5.63 8.59
N LEU A 74 0.54 6.23 7.96
CA LEU A 74 0.40 7.67 7.80
C LEU A 74 -0.89 8.18 8.43
N SER A 75 -0.87 9.46 8.80
CA SER A 75 -2.05 10.25 9.12
C SER A 75 -2.00 11.55 8.32
N GLY A 76 -3.15 12.04 7.89
CA GLY A 76 -3.23 13.21 7.03
C GLY A 76 -4.65 13.76 6.95
N LYS A 77 -5.01 14.36 5.82
CA LYS A 77 -6.33 14.93 5.53
C LYS A 77 -6.84 14.56 4.15
N LEU A 78 -8.14 14.29 4.04
CA LEU A 78 -8.84 14.19 2.75
C LEU A 78 -9.04 15.59 2.13
N PRO A 79 -9.42 15.67 0.84
CA PRO A 79 -9.68 16.95 0.16
C PRO A 79 -10.75 17.83 0.83
N ASP A 80 -11.68 17.23 1.57
CA ASP A 80 -12.70 17.94 2.36
C ASP A 80 -12.18 18.48 3.70
N GLY A 81 -10.90 18.26 4.01
CA GLY A 81 -10.24 18.69 5.24
C GLY A 81 -10.40 17.73 6.42
N SER A 82 -11.18 16.66 6.28
CA SER A 82 -11.35 15.64 7.33
C SER A 82 -10.05 14.87 7.57
N VAL A 83 -9.82 14.45 8.82
CA VAL A 83 -8.66 13.63 9.18
C VAL A 83 -8.76 12.28 8.46
N ALA A 84 -7.62 11.78 8.00
CA ALA A 84 -7.52 10.50 7.33
C ALA A 84 -6.33 9.70 7.84
N PHE A 85 -6.34 8.41 7.57
CA PHE A 85 -5.20 7.53 7.79
C PHE A 85 -4.96 6.65 6.57
N ALA A 86 -3.73 6.15 6.45
CA ALA A 86 -3.38 5.10 5.50
C ALA A 86 -2.35 4.14 6.11
N HIS A 87 -2.57 2.85 5.93
CA HIS A 87 -1.65 1.78 6.27
C HIS A 87 -1.41 0.93 5.04
N ALA A 88 -0.16 0.75 4.65
CA ALA A 88 0.18 -0.06 3.51
C ALA A 88 1.31 -1.04 3.84
N ARG A 89 1.26 -2.22 3.24
CA ARG A 89 2.36 -3.17 3.18
C ARG A 89 2.73 -3.44 1.73
N PHE A 90 4.03 -3.39 1.44
CA PHE A 90 4.59 -3.62 0.12
C PHE A 90 5.57 -4.79 0.14
N PHE A 91 5.46 -5.67 -0.85
CA PHE A 91 6.37 -6.80 -1.02
C PHE A 91 6.39 -7.31 -2.45
N GLU A 92 7.49 -7.96 -2.82
CA GLU A 92 7.62 -8.61 -4.12
C GLU A 92 7.41 -10.12 -3.99
N HIS A 93 6.64 -10.70 -4.91
CA HIS A 93 6.45 -12.14 -5.01
C HIS A 93 6.27 -12.55 -6.47
N GLN A 94 7.05 -13.54 -6.94
CA GLN A 94 6.97 -14.09 -8.30
C GLN A 94 6.97 -13.01 -9.40
N GLY A 95 7.88 -12.03 -9.31
CA GLY A 95 8.00 -10.96 -10.31
C GLY A 95 6.82 -9.98 -10.31
N THR A 96 6.09 -9.88 -9.20
CA THR A 96 4.99 -8.92 -9.01
C THR A 96 5.22 -8.14 -7.72
N LEU A 97 5.12 -6.81 -7.78
CA LEU A 97 5.04 -5.94 -6.61
C LEU A 97 3.59 -5.87 -6.14
N TYR A 98 3.38 -6.15 -4.87
CA TYR A 98 2.08 -6.07 -4.19
C TYR A 98 2.04 -4.85 -3.28
N GLU A 99 0.88 -4.22 -3.22
CA GLU A 99 0.50 -3.18 -2.27
C GLU A 99 -0.77 -3.66 -1.56
N VAL A 100 -0.73 -3.85 -0.25
CA VAL A 100 -1.92 -4.15 0.56
C VAL A 100 -2.21 -2.94 1.41
N LEU A 101 -3.33 -2.27 1.15
CA LEU A 101 -3.65 -0.95 1.66
C LEU A 101 -4.94 -0.99 2.49
N LEU A 102 -4.94 -0.28 3.61
CA LEU A 102 -6.12 0.11 4.36
C LEU A 102 -6.08 1.62 4.58
N MET A 103 -7.06 2.34 4.08
CA MET A 103 -7.15 3.79 4.26
C MET A 103 -8.59 4.24 4.48
N GLY A 104 -8.77 5.39 5.11
CA GLY A 104 -10.11 5.91 5.35
C GLY A 104 -10.12 7.21 6.15
N PRO A 105 -11.30 7.81 6.32
CA PRO A 105 -11.49 8.95 7.19
C PRO A 105 -11.36 8.54 8.67
N GLY A 106 -11.05 9.52 9.51
CA GLY A 106 -11.00 9.38 10.96
C GLY A 106 -9.63 8.97 11.49
N GLN A 107 -9.64 8.47 12.73
CA GLN A 107 -8.44 7.94 13.37
C GLN A 107 -8.10 6.56 12.82
N ARG A 108 -6.85 6.15 13.04
CA ARG A 108 -6.40 4.79 12.70
C ARG A 108 -7.34 3.75 13.33
N PRO A 109 -7.65 2.68 12.59
CA PRO A 109 -8.46 1.59 13.11
C PRO A 109 -7.71 0.89 14.24
N ALA A 110 -8.46 0.14 15.05
CA ALA A 110 -7.86 -0.63 16.13
C ALA A 110 -6.80 -1.59 15.58
N PRO A 111 -5.68 -1.82 16.31
CA PRO A 111 -4.57 -2.65 15.83
C PRO A 111 -5.02 -4.04 15.36
N GLU A 112 -6.06 -4.62 15.96
CA GLU A 112 -6.55 -5.95 15.58
C GLU A 112 -7.15 -5.97 14.17
N VAL A 113 -7.77 -4.87 13.72
CA VAL A 113 -8.32 -4.74 12.37
C VAL A 113 -7.18 -4.70 11.35
N LEU A 114 -6.12 -3.94 11.65
CA LEU A 114 -4.91 -3.87 10.82
C LEU A 114 -4.21 -5.21 10.73
N THR A 115 -4.00 -5.87 11.87
CA THR A 115 -3.40 -7.21 11.92
C THR A 115 -4.25 -8.23 11.17
N SER A 116 -5.57 -8.20 11.31
CA SER A 116 -6.47 -9.13 10.62
C SER A 116 -6.49 -8.90 9.11
N TRP A 117 -6.53 -7.65 8.66
CA TRP A 117 -6.49 -7.33 7.23
C TRP A 117 -5.14 -7.67 6.61
N LEU A 118 -4.05 -7.11 7.15
CA LEU A 118 -2.72 -7.31 6.62
C LEU A 118 -2.23 -8.76 6.82
N GLY A 119 -2.67 -9.44 7.88
CA GLY A 119 -2.39 -10.85 8.12
C GLY A 119 -3.26 -11.79 7.28
N GLY A 120 -4.52 -11.43 7.02
CA GLY A 120 -5.46 -12.19 6.20
C GLY A 120 -5.06 -12.21 4.72
N PHE A 121 -4.33 -11.19 4.26
CA PHE A 121 -3.62 -11.24 2.99
C PHE A 121 -2.33 -12.07 3.08
N SER A 122 -2.41 -13.27 3.66
CA SER A 122 -1.44 -14.32 3.38
C SER A 122 -1.81 -14.85 2.00
N LEU A 123 -1.02 -14.54 0.97
CA LEU A 123 -1.16 -15.12 -0.37
C LEU A 123 -1.62 -16.58 -0.25
N LEU A 124 -2.85 -16.83 -0.66
CA LEU A 124 -3.52 -18.11 -0.85
C LEU A 124 -2.56 -19.31 -0.93
N GLY A 125 -2.12 -19.82 0.24
CA GLY A 125 -1.23 -20.97 0.40
C GLY A 125 0.27 -20.63 0.53
N MET A 126 0.77 -20.58 1.78
CA MET A 126 1.90 -21.47 2.10
C MET A 126 1.37 -22.90 2.21
#